data_AF-A0AAD3VXF3-F1
#
_entry.id   AF-A0AAD3VXF3-F1
#
_cell.length_a   1.000
_cell.length_b   1.000
_cell.length_c   1.000
_cell.angle_alpha   90.00
_cell.angle_beta   90.00
_cell.angle_gamma   90.00
#
_symmetry.space_group_name_H-M   'P 1'
#
loop_
_entity.id
_entity.type
_entity.pdbx_description
1 polymer ?
#
loop_
_entity_poly.entity_id
_entity_poly.type
_entity_poly.pdbx_seq_one_letter_code
_entity_poly.pdbx_strand_id
1 'polypeptide(L)'
;MQLFPLFSKRQGGHDDEMAQLLRSLRQAQKDYNVALSCFEEVTETDRVDEAIFLMEAARKKYSYYLRKLRDHTSEKDQSMCR
;
A
#
# COMPACT_ATOMS: atom_id res chain seq x y z
N MET A 1 39.52 -5.29 23.23
CA MET A 1 39.35 -6.17 22.05
C MET A 1 38.22 -7.15 22.34
N GLN A 2 36.99 -6.86 21.91
CA GLN A 2 35.96 -7.90 21.78
C GLN A 2 35.47 -7.85 20.33
N LEU A 3 35.83 -8.91 19.61
CA LEU A 3 35.50 -9.17 18.23
C LEU A 3 34.04 -9.64 18.22
N PHE A 4 33.12 -8.80 17.74
CA PHE A 4 31.73 -9.22 17.53
C PHE A 4 31.67 -10.16 16.32
N PRO A 5 30.87 -11.26 16.39
CA PRO A 5 30.80 -12.21 15.31
C PRO A 5 30.10 -11.56 14.11
N LEU A 6 30.89 -11.42 13.06
CA LEU A 6 30.45 -11.28 11.68
C LEU A 6 29.73 -12.59 11.28
N PHE A 7 28.40 -12.69 11.38
CA PHE A 7 27.60 -13.47 10.42
C PHE A 7 26.07 -13.40 10.62
N SER A 8 25.38 -13.29 9.48
CA SER A 8 24.06 -13.85 9.16
C SER A 8 22.78 -13.09 9.57
N LYS A 9 22.29 -12.23 8.66
CA LYS A 9 21.12 -12.56 7.82
C LYS A 9 20.90 -11.50 6.72
N ARG A 10 21.29 -11.80 5.48
CA ARG A 10 20.83 -11.06 4.28
C ARG A 10 19.39 -11.48 3.92
N GLN A 11 18.45 -11.25 4.84
CA GLN A 11 17.03 -11.59 4.66
C GLN A 11 16.07 -10.50 5.14
N GLY A 12 16.57 -9.44 5.80
CA GLY A 12 15.73 -8.39 6.39
C GLY A 12 15.16 -7.35 5.43
N GLY A 13 15.63 -7.27 4.17
CA GLY A 13 15.15 -6.26 3.22
C GLY A 13 13.78 -6.58 2.64
N HIS A 14 13.58 -7.82 2.18
CA HIS A 14 12.37 -8.20 1.45
C HIS A 14 11.13 -8.32 2.38
N ASP A 15 11.31 -8.85 3.58
CA ASP A 15 10.22 -8.91 4.58
C ASP A 15 9.79 -7.50 5.02
N ASP A 16 10.72 -6.54 5.08
CA ASP A 16 10.40 -5.14 5.40
C ASP A 16 9.67 -4.44 4.24
N GLU A 17 10.06 -4.69 2.99
CA GLU A 17 9.34 -4.19 1.81
C GLU A 17 7.89 -4.70 1.77
N MET A 18 7.67 -5.98 2.05
CA MET A 18 6.33 -6.56 2.14
C MET A 18 5.53 -5.92 3.28
N ALA A 19 6.14 -5.76 4.46
CA ALA A 19 5.50 -5.10 5.59
C ALA A 19 5.14 -3.64 5.26
N GLN A 20 6.00 -2.92 4.55
CA GLN A 20 5.76 -1.54 4.11
C GLN A 20 4.63 -1.46 3.07
N LEU A 21 4.53 -2.42 2.16
CA LEU A 21 3.42 -2.51 1.21
C LEU A 21 2.09 -2.74 1.91
N LEU A 22 2.05 -3.66 2.88
CA LEU A 22 0.84 -3.91 3.66
C LEU A 22 0.43 -2.69 4.48
N ARG A 23 1.38 -1.98 5.08
CA ARG A 23 1.12 -0.70 5.77
C ARG A 23 0.53 0.34 4.81
N SER A 24 1.13 0.50 3.64
CA SER A 24 0.70 1.48 2.63
C SER A 24 -0.68 1.14 2.05
N LEU A 25 -0.96 -0.15 1.83
CA LEU A 25 -2.26 -0.63 1.38
C LEU A 25 -3.36 -0.32 2.40
N ARG A 26 -3.13 -0.64 3.67
CA ARG A 26 -4.08 -0.34 4.76
C ARG A 26 -4.35 1.16 4.87
N GLN A 27 -3.30 1.98 4.73
CA GLN A 27 -3.47 3.42 4.76
C GLN A 27 -4.29 3.90 3.56
N ALA A 28 -3.98 3.44 2.35
CA ALA A 28 -4.73 3.80 1.14
C ALA A 28 -6.21 3.36 1.22
N GLN A 29 -6.50 2.22 1.86
CA GLN A 29 -7.87 1.78 2.11
C GLN A 29 -8.62 2.74 3.07
N LYS A 30 -7.96 3.16 4.16
CA LYS A 30 -8.52 4.14 5.09
C LYS A 30 -8.77 5.49 4.40
N ASP A 31 -7.78 5.97 3.64
CA ASP A 31 -7.88 7.22 2.87
C ASP A 31 -9.08 7.16 1.91
N TYR A 32 -9.26 6.04 1.22
CA TYR A 32 -10.38 5.84 0.29
C TYR A 32 -11.74 5.82 1.02
N ASN A 33 -11.85 5.11 2.14
CA ASN A 33 -13.08 5.08 2.91
C ASN A 33 -13.47 6.47 3.44
N VAL A 34 -12.48 7.26 3.90
CA VAL A 34 -12.71 8.63 4.35
C VAL A 34 -13.19 9.50 3.18
N ALA A 35 -12.50 9.44 2.03
CA ALA A 35 -12.89 10.23 0.86
C ALA A 35 -14.28 9.84 0.32
N LEU A 36 -14.65 8.55 0.40
CA LEU A 36 -15.98 8.07 0.06
C LEU A 36 -17.03 8.66 0.98
N SER A 37 -16.84 8.60 2.30
CA SER A 37 -17.77 9.23 3.25
C SER A 37 -17.89 10.73 3.03
N CYS A 38 -16.79 11.44 2.76
CA CYS A 38 -16.84 12.87 2.43
C CYS A 38 -17.64 13.16 1.16
N PHE A 39 -17.55 12.30 0.13
CA PHE A 39 -18.35 12.45 -1.07
C PHE A 39 -19.84 12.15 -0.82
N GLU A 40 -20.16 11.13 -0.01
CA GLU A 40 -21.55 10.80 0.35
C GLU A 40 -22.22 11.90 1.18
N GLU A 41 -21.44 12.65 1.97
CA GLU A 41 -21.93 13.74 2.82
C GLU A 41 -21.94 15.11 2.12
N VAL A 42 -21.38 15.23 0.90
CA VAL A 42 -21.26 16.53 0.24
C VAL A 42 -22.63 17.04 -0.22
N THR A 43 -22.99 18.24 0.23
CA THR A 43 -24.25 18.91 -0.15
C THR A 43 -24.02 20.19 -0.96
N GLU A 44 -22.83 20.76 -0.84
CA GLU A 44 -22.38 21.97 -1.52
C GLU A 44 -22.04 21.65 -2.99
N THR A 45 -22.78 22.22 -3.95
CA THR A 45 -22.67 21.88 -5.38
C THR A 45 -21.32 22.24 -5.99
N ASP A 46 -20.66 23.28 -5.48
CA ASP A 46 -19.33 23.72 -5.88
C ASP A 46 -18.20 22.81 -5.36
N ARG A 47 -18.49 21.99 -4.34
CA ARG A 47 -17.53 21.04 -3.75
C ARG A 47 -17.69 19.60 -4.26
N VAL A 48 -18.75 19.31 -5.01
CA VAL A 48 -19.00 17.98 -5.58
C VAL A 48 -17.83 17.52 -6.46
N ASP A 49 -17.33 18.41 -7.34
CA ASP A 49 -16.23 18.07 -8.24
C ASP A 49 -14.93 17.76 -7.48
N GLU A 50 -14.63 18.54 -6.43
CA GLU A 50 -13.49 18.29 -5.54
C GLU A 50 -13.63 16.94 -4.83
N ALA A 51 -14.82 16.65 -4.28
CA ALA A 51 -15.09 15.40 -3.57
C ALA A 51 -14.96 14.18 -4.49
N ILE A 52 -15.49 14.25 -5.72
CA ILE A 52 -15.33 13.22 -6.75
C ILE A 52 -13.84 12.99 -7.06
N PHE A 53 -13.10 14.08 -7.30
CA PHE A 53 -11.68 13.99 -7.63
C PHE A 53 -10.88 13.30 -6.51
N LEU A 54 -11.08 13.72 -5.26
CA LEU A 54 -10.38 13.16 -4.10
C LEU A 54 -10.72 11.68 -3.88
N MET A 55 -12.00 11.31 -3.97
CA MET A 55 -12.46 9.93 -3.87
C MET A 55 -11.83 9.04 -4.96
N GLU A 56 -11.87 9.48 -6.22
CA GLU A 56 -11.30 8.74 -7.33
C GLU A 56 -9.78 8.62 -7.25
N ALA A 57 -9.08 9.66 -6.80
CA ALA A 57 -7.65 9.64 -6.56
C ALA A 57 -7.27 8.62 -5.47
N ALA A 58 -8.00 8.62 -4.34
CA ALA A 58 -7.80 7.67 -3.26
C ALA A 58 -8.10 6.23 -3.71
N ARG A 59 -9.16 6.01 -4.50
CA ARG A 59 -9.50 4.72 -5.11
C ARG A 59 -8.36 4.18 -5.97
N LYS A 60 -7.84 5.01 -6.88
CA LYS A 60 -6.71 4.64 -7.77
C LYS A 60 -5.46 4.29 -6.98
N LYS A 61 -5.15 5.04 -5.92
CA LYS A 61 -4.03 4.76 -5.00
C LYS A 61 -4.20 3.41 -4.30
N TYR A 62 -5.38 3.12 -3.78
CA TYR A 62 -5.69 1.82 -3.17
C TYR A 62 -5.53 0.66 -4.17
N SER A 63 -6.11 0.78 -5.37
CA SER A 63 -5.96 -0.22 -6.43
C SER A 63 -4.51 -0.43 -6.86
N TYR A 64 -3.68 0.62 -6.87
CA TYR A 64 -2.25 0.51 -7.15
C TYR A 64 -1.54 -0.39 -6.12
N TYR A 65 -1.79 -0.20 -4.83
CA TYR A 65 -1.17 -1.03 -3.80
C TYR A 65 -1.65 -2.48 -3.84
N LEU A 66 -2.93 -2.73 -4.20
CA LEU A 66 -3.42 -4.10 -4.40
C LEU A 66 -2.67 -4.81 -5.53
N ARG A 67 -2.49 -4.14 -6.68
CA ARG A 67 -1.71 -4.70 -7.79
C ARG A 67 -0.27 -4.96 -7.38
N LYS A 68 0.38 -3.99 -6.73
CA LYS A 68 1.77 -4.11 -6.29
C LYS A 68 1.96 -5.26 -5.28
N LEU A 69 1.00 -5.45 -4.37
CA LEU A 69 1.02 -6.57 -3.42
C LEU A 69 0.90 -7.92 -4.16
N ARG A 70 -0.04 -8.03 -5.10
CA ARG A 70 -0.21 -9.23 -5.92
C ARG A 70 1.07 -9.56 -6.69
N ASP A 71 1.66 -8.57 -7.33
CA ASP A 71 2.87 -8.75 -8.13
C ASP A 71 4.03 -9.23 -7.22
N HIS A 72 4.20 -8.65 -6.03
CA HIS A 72 5.16 -9.14 -5.02
C HIS A 72 4.89 -10.58 -4.55
N THR A 73 3.62 -11.00 -4.44
CA THR A 73 3.30 -12.39 -4.08
C THR A 73 3.59 -13.37 -5.22
N SER A 74 3.36 -12.97 -6.48
CA SER A 74 3.59 -13.82 -7.65
C SER A 74 5.07 -13.98 -8.00
N GLU A 75 5.91 -12.99 -7.71
CA GLU A 75 7.37 -13.10 -7.85
C GLU A 75 7.98 -14.14 -6.88
N LYS A 76 7.40 -14.28 -5.69
CA LYS A 76 7.85 -15.25 -4.68
C LYS A 76 7.74 -16.70 -5.17
N ASP A 77 6.64 -17.02 -5.87
CA ASP A 77 6.36 -18.37 -6.37
C ASP A 77 7.33 -18.79 -7.50
N GLN A 78 7.86 -17.83 -8.27
CA GLN A 78 8.81 -18.12 -9.35
C GLN A 78 10.26 -18.33 -8.87
N SER A 79 10.64 -17.80 -7.71
CA SER A 79 11.99 -17.96 -7.16
C SER A 79 12.24 -19.31 -6.46
N MET A 80 11.16 -20.04 -6.12
CA MET A 80 11.24 -21.33 -5.41
C MET A 80 11.32 -22.56 -6.34
N CYS A 81 11.17 -22.36 -7.66
CA CYS A 81 11.22 -23.44 -8.67
C CYS A 81 12.52 -23.43 -9.52
N ARG A 82 13.60 -22.80 -9.06
CA ARG A 82 14.91 -22.85 -9.72
C ARG A 82 15.99 -23.44 -8.83
#